data_AF-A0A2D9X2J4-F1
#
_entry.id   AF-A0A2D9X2J4-F1
#
_cell.length_a   1.000
_cell.length_b   1.000
_cell.length_c   1.000
_cell.angle_alpha   90.00
_cell.angle_beta   90.00
_cell.angle_gamma   90.00
#
_symmetry.space_group_name_H-M   'P 1'
#
loop_
_entity.id
_entity.type
_entity.pdbx_description
1 polymer ?
#
loop_
_entity_poly.entity_id
_entity_poly.type
_entity_poly.pdbx_seq_one_letter_code
_entity_poly.pdbx_strand_id
1 'polypeptide(L)' 'MEMLMSHSVLDDWKIVPRLMMLAVTILTYQSVHWYMGLPDPTIQQSGLVSVCAGMLTGCFAIWMGKEVK' A
#
# COMPACT_ATOMS: atom_id res chain seq x y z
N MET A 1 -26.13 -14.29 -21.00
CA MET A 1 -25.40 -14.90 -19.87
C MET A 1 -23.95 -15.08 -20.30
N GLU A 2 -23.34 -14.04 -20.85
CA GLU A 2 -22.78 -12.88 -20.15
C GLU A 2 -21.47 -13.27 -19.45
N MET A 3 -20.37 -12.87 -20.11
CA MET A 3 -19.04 -12.69 -19.53
C MET A 3 -18.17 -13.93 -19.25
N LEU A 4 -18.27 -14.95 -20.08
CA LEU A 4 -17.23 -15.98 -20.20
C LEU A 4 -15.99 -15.38 -20.90
N MET A 5 -14.86 -15.41 -20.20
CA MET A 5 -13.48 -15.24 -20.68
C MET A 5 -12.93 -13.80 -20.80
N SER A 6 -12.32 -13.34 -19.71
CA SER A 6 -11.01 -12.69 -19.82
C SER A 6 -10.16 -13.11 -18.62
N HIS A 7 -9.55 -14.30 -18.71
CA HIS A 7 -8.32 -14.58 -17.95
C HIS A 7 -7.25 -13.66 -18.54
N SER A 8 -7.33 -12.39 -18.18
CA SER A 8 -6.31 -11.42 -18.55
C SER A 8 -5.05 -11.83 -17.79
N VAL A 9 -3.91 -11.84 -18.46
CA VAL A 9 -2.58 -12.18 -17.91
C VAL A 9 -2.26 -11.42 -16.61
N LEU A 10 -2.98 -10.34 -16.32
CA LEU A 10 -2.98 -9.57 -15.08
C LEU A 10 -3.42 -10.36 -13.83
N ASP A 11 -4.41 -11.25 -13.94
CA ASP A 11 -4.89 -12.08 -12.81
C ASP A 11 -3.92 -13.22 -12.52
N ASP A 12 -3.44 -13.92 -13.56
CA ASP A 12 -2.51 -15.05 -13.41
C ASP A 12 -1.17 -14.63 -12.79
N TRP A 13 -0.69 -13.42 -13.09
CA TRP A 13 0.58 -12.91 -12.55
C TRP A 13 0.44 -12.09 -11.25
N LYS A 14 -0.78 -11.96 -10.69
CA LYS A 14 -1.02 -11.17 -9.47
C LYS A 14 -0.41 -9.75 -9.57
N ILE A 15 -0.42 -9.16 -10.76
CA ILE A 15 0.26 -7.86 -11.03
C ILE A 15 -0.38 -6.71 -10.26
N VAL A 16 -1.72 -6.70 -10.20
CA VAL A 16 -2.48 -5.67 -9.47
C VAL A 16 -2.07 -5.60 -7.99
N PRO A 17 -2.08 -6.70 -7.22
CA PRO A 17 -1.63 -6.65 -5.82
C PRO A 17 -0.16 -6.23 -5.66
N ARG A 18 0.74 -6.62 -6.57
CA ARG A 18 2.15 -6.21 -6.52
C ARG A 18 2.34 -4.72 -6.77
N LEU A 19 1.61 -4.16 -7.74
CA LEU A 19 1.62 -2.72 -8.01
C LEU A 19 1.01 -1.93 -6.84
N MET A 20 -0.05 -2.44 -6.21
CA MET A 20 -0.65 -1.81 -5.03
C MET A 20 0.32 -1.79 -3.85
N MET A 21 1.06 -2.88 -3.61
CA MET A 21 2.12 -2.93 -2.61
C MET A 21 3.20 -1.87 -2.87
N LEU A 22 3.67 -1.79 -4.11
CA LEU A 22 4.67 -0.79 -4.52
C LEU A 22 4.15 0.65 -4.35
N ALA A 23 2.89 0.92 -4.71
CA ALA A 23 2.26 2.21 -4.53
C ALA A 23 2.16 2.61 -3.05
N VAL A 24 1.75 1.70 -2.17
CA VAL A 24 1.68 1.95 -0.72
C VAL A 24 3.07 2.21 -0.15
N THR A 25 4.09 1.43 -0.52
CA THR A 25 5.47 1.68 -0.07
C THR A 25 5.97 3.07 -0.45
N ILE A 26 5.73 3.51 -1.70
CA ILE A 26 6.10 4.85 -2.17
C ILE A 26 5.34 5.93 -1.39
N LEU A 27 4.03 5.76 -1.19
CA LEU A 27 3.22 6.72 -0.43
C LEU A 27 3.71 6.86 1.01
N THR A 28 3.99 5.75 1.70
CA THR A 28 4.52 5.77 3.06
C THR A 28 5.89 6.47 3.11
N TYR A 29 6.78 6.17 2.16
CA TYR A 29 8.07 6.86 2.07
C TYR A 29 7.90 8.37 1.88
N GLN A 30 7.04 8.79 0.95
CA GLN A 30 6.79 10.19 0.67
C GLN A 30 6.20 10.92 1.89
N SER A 31 5.28 10.30 2.62
CA SER A 31 4.70 10.88 3.85
C SER A 31 5.77 11.08 4.94
N VAL A 32 6.64 10.09 5.14
CA VAL A 32 7.75 10.19 6.11
C VAL A 32 8.77 11.24 5.67
N HIS A 33 9.17 11.20 4.40
CA HIS A 33 10.15 12.13 3.85
C HIS A 33 9.68 13.58 3.92
N TRP A 34 8.42 13.84 3.58
CA TRP A 34 7.79 15.15 3.75
C TRP A 34 7.82 15.61 5.21
N TYR A 35 7.44 14.74 6.15
CA TYR A 35 7.40 15.10 7.57
C TYR A 35 8.78 15.45 8.13
N MET A 36 9.82 14.70 7.74
CA MET A 36 11.21 14.96 8.14
C MET A 36 11.78 16.25 7.52
N GLY A 37 11.17 16.75 6.43
CA GLY A 37 11.58 17.99 5.76
C GLY A 37 10.89 19.25 6.27
N LEU A 38 9.97 19.15 7.23
CA LEU A 38 9.25 20.30 7.78
C LEU A 38 10.17 21.14 8.68
N PRO A 39 10.15 22.48 8.55
CA PRO A 39 10.95 23.37 9.41
C PRO A 39 10.47 23.42 10.87
N ASP A 40 9.17 23.19 11.11
CA ASP A 40 8.57 23.12 12.44
C ASP A 40 7.50 22.01 12.48
N PRO A 41 7.90 20.74 12.69
CA PRO A 41 6.99 19.60 12.62
C PRO A 41 6.08 19.52 13.85
N THR A 42 4.76 19.41 13.62
CA THR A 42 3.77 19.29 14.70
C THR A 42 3.47 17.83 15.07
N ILE A 43 2.94 17.61 16.28
CA ILE A 43 2.48 16.29 16.74
C ILE A 43 1.27 15.80 15.95
N GLN A 44 0.41 16.71 15.48
CA GLN A 44 -0.76 16.35 14.68
C GLN A 44 -0.33 15.77 13.32
N GLN A 45 0.71 16.35 12.69
CA GLN A 45 1.28 15.83 11.44
C GLN A 45 1.96 14.47 11.64
N SER A 46 2.61 14.24 12.79
CA SER A 46 3.20 12.92 13.10
C SER A 46 2.13 11.84 13.26
N GLY A 47 0.97 12.20 13.81
CA GLY A 47 -0.21 11.31 13.88
C GLY A 47 -0.67 10.83 12.50
N LEU A 48 -0.74 11.73 11.51
CA LEU A 48 -1.09 11.36 10.14
C LEU A 48 -0.07 10.39 9.53
N VAL A 49 1.22 10.67 9.68
CA VAL A 49 2.31 9.81 9.17
C VAL A 49 2.24 8.42 9.80
N SER A 50 1.94 8.34 11.09
CA SER A 50 1.78 7.08 11.82
C SER A 50 0.60 6.25 11.29
N VAL A 51 -0.54 6.88 10.98
CA VAL A 51 -1.68 6.19 10.35
C VAL A 51 -1.31 5.63 8.98
N CYS A 52 -0.59 6.40 8.16
CA CYS A 52 -0.12 5.93 6.85
C CYS A 52 0.85 4.74 6.97
N ALA A 53 1.74 4.75 7.96
CA ALA A 53 2.65 3.63 8.24
C ALA A 53 1.92 2.40 8.80
N GLY A 54 0.94 2.59 9.69
CA GLY A 54 0.13 1.52 10.25
C GLY A 54 -0.75 0.82 9.21
N MET A 55 -1.33 1.58 8.27
CA MET A 55 -2.13 1.06 7.16
C MET A 55 -1.30 0.11 6.27
N LEU A 56 -0.03 0.42 6.02
CA LEU A 56 0.89 -0.43 5.24
C LEU A 56 1.02 -1.82 5.89
N THR A 57 1.21 -1.91 7.21
CA THR A 57 1.29 -3.19 7.93
C THR A 57 0.00 -4.00 7.79
N GLY A 58 -1.16 -3.34 7.88
CA GLY A 58 -2.46 -3.99 7.66
C GLY A 58 -2.61 -4.57 6.25
N CYS A 59 -2.27 -3.79 5.22
CA CYS A 59 -2.28 -4.24 3.83
C CYS A 59 -1.32 -5.42 3.61
N PHE A 60 -0.12 -5.35 4.18
CA PHE A 60 0.89 -6.40 4.07
C PHE A 60 0.45 -7.69 4.76
N ALA A 61 -0.14 -7.61 5.95
CA ALA A 61 -0.66 -8.76 6.68
C ALA A 61 -1.78 -9.48 5.92
N ILE A 62 -2.71 -8.73 5.33
CA ILE A 62 -3.78 -9.30 4.49
C ILE A 62 -3.19 -9.98 3.25
N TRP A 63 -2.17 -9.39 2.63
CA TRP A 63 -1.51 -9.97 1.46
C TRP A 63 -0.76 -11.26 1.78
N MET A 64 0.08 -11.27 2.83
CA MET A 64 0.78 -12.47 3.30
C MET A 64 -0.20 -13.60 3.65
N GLY A 65 -1.34 -13.28 4.28
CA GLY A 65 -2.38 -14.27 4.58
C GLY A 65 -3.01 -14.90 3.33
N LYS A 66 -2.99 -14.21 2.17
CA LYS A 66 -3.44 -14.74 0.88
C LYS A 66 -2.37 -15.55 0.13
N GLU A 67 -1.10 -15.37 0.47
CA GLU A 67 0.03 -16.12 -0.12
C GLU A 67 0.32 -17.44 0.62
N VAL A 68 -0.17 -17.61 1.86
CA VAL A 68 0.01 -18.83 2.68
C VAL A 68 -0.85 -20.01 2.21
N LYS A 69 -1.62 -19.88 1.12
CA LYS A 69 -2.53 -20.92 0.62
C LYS A 69 -2.11 -21.47 -0.74
#